data_AF-A0A6A6E4L5-F1
#
_entry.id   AF-A0A6A6E4L5-F1
#
_cell.length_a   1.000
_cell.length_b   1.000
_cell.length_c   1.000
_cell.angle_alpha   90.00
_cell.angle_beta   90.00
_cell.angle_gamma   90.00
#
_symmetry.space_group_name_H-M   'P 1'
#
loop_
_entity.id
_entity.type
_entity.pdbx_description
1 polymer ?
#
loop_
_entity_poly.entity_id
_entity_poly.type
_entity_poly.pdbx_seq_one_letter_code
_entity_poly.pdbx_strand_id
1 'polypeptide(L)' 'AAELPQGLQVVAEHINPIVDIVAVYGLNGHRDNWTATNGVNWLRDLSQELPNARIITWGFNA' A
#
# COMPACT_ATOMS: atom_id res chain seq x y z
N ALA A 1 22.01 4.95 -2.55
CA ALA A 1 20.59 5.12 -2.18
C ALA A 1 19.99 3.73 -2.02
N ALA A 2 19.14 3.49 -1.03
CA ALA A 2 18.44 2.21 -0.91
C ALA A 2 17.43 2.11 -2.07
N GLU A 3 17.49 1.04 -2.86
CA GLU A 3 16.50 0.84 -3.91
C GLU A 3 15.12 0.63 -3.29
N LEU A 4 14.14 1.40 -3.75
CA LEU A 4 12.74 1.17 -3.37
C LEU A 4 12.27 -0.14 -4.00
N PRO A 5 11.45 -0.94 -3.29
CA PRO A 5 10.81 -2.10 -3.89
C PRO A 5 10.03 -1.68 -5.14
N GLN A 6 10.41 -2.22 -6.29
CA GLN A 6 9.69 -2.05 -7.54
C GLN A 6 8.73 -3.21 -7.75
N GLY A 7 7.63 -2.94 -8.46
CA GLY A 7 6.58 -3.90 -8.74
C GLY A 7 5.59 -4.07 -7.59
N LEU A 8 4.94 -5.23 -7.59
CA LEU A 8 3.84 -5.59 -6.71
C LEU A 8 4.34 -5.93 -5.30
N GLN A 9 3.76 -5.32 -4.27
CA GLN A 9 3.98 -5.70 -2.89
C GLN A 9 2.65 -5.87 -2.15
N VAL A 10 2.43 -7.04 -1.56
CA VAL A 10 1.30 -7.28 -0.67
C VAL A 10 1.54 -6.57 0.65
N VAL A 11 0.59 -5.73 1.06
CA VAL A 11 0.56 -5.05 2.36
C VAL A 11 -0.27 -5.85 3.37
N ALA A 12 -1.41 -6.40 2.93
CA ALA A 12 -2.26 -7.26 3.73
C ALA A 12 -2.93 -8.31 2.84
N GLU A 13 -2.71 -9.60 3.11
CA GLU A 13 -3.29 -10.70 2.31
C GLU A 13 -4.73 -11.01 2.71
N HIS A 14 -5.01 -11.03 4.01
CA HIS A 14 -6.25 -11.52 4.63
C HIS A 14 -6.66 -12.94 4.20
N ILE A 15 -7.66 -13.55 4.88
CA ILE A 15 -8.12 -14.91 4.57
C ILE A 15 -9.31 -14.80 3.61
N ASN A 16 -9.23 -15.46 2.46
CA ASN A 16 -10.26 -15.46 1.41
C ASN A 16 -10.69 -14.04 0.99
N PRO A 17 -9.76 -13.20 0.51
CA PRO A 17 -10.10 -11.87 0.05
C PRO A 17 -11.12 -11.95 -1.10
N ILE A 18 -12.16 -11.15 -1.02
CA ILE A 18 -13.22 -11.04 -2.05
C ILE A 18 -13.00 -9.83 -2.96
N VAL A 19 -12.03 -8.97 -2.62
CA VAL A 19 -11.68 -7.77 -3.35
C VAL A 19 -10.18 -7.49 -3.22
N ASP A 20 -9.57 -7.02 -4.32
CA ASP A 20 -8.20 -6.52 -4.36
C ASP A 20 -8.21 -4.98 -4.37
N ILE A 21 -7.48 -4.36 -3.46
CA ILE A 21 -7.23 -2.92 -3.44
C ILE A 21 -5.77 -2.68 -3.81
N VAL A 22 -5.53 -2.04 -4.95
CA VAL A 22 -4.18 -1.73 -5.44
C VAL A 22 -3.91 -0.23 -5.29
N ALA A 23 -2.99 0.10 -4.39
CA ALA A 23 -2.51 1.46 -4.15
C ALA A 23 -1.24 1.72 -4.99
N VAL A 24 -1.36 2.61 -5.98
CA VAL A 24 -0.27 2.95 -6.91
C VAL A 24 0.29 4.32 -6.54
N TYR A 25 1.62 4.42 -6.47
CA TYR A 25 2.25 5.72 -6.23
C TYR A 25 2.23 6.60 -7.49
N GLY A 26 2.09 7.91 -7.29
CA GLY A 26 2.34 8.92 -8.32
C GLY A 26 3.83 9.27 -8.47
N LEU A 27 4.13 10.24 -9.32
CA LEU A 27 5.49 10.76 -9.56
C LEU A 27 6.20 11.09 -8.23
N ASN A 28 7.46 10.67 -8.06
CA ASN A 28 8.26 10.81 -6.82
C ASN A 28 7.69 10.08 -5.58
N GLY A 29 7.02 8.96 -5.77
CA GLY A 29 6.46 8.13 -4.70
C GLY A 29 7.50 7.47 -3.77
N HIS A 30 7.45 7.70 -2.45
CA HIS A 30 8.25 7.00 -1.43
C HIS A 30 7.38 6.27 -0.38
N ARG A 31 7.97 5.33 0.36
CA ARG A 31 7.31 4.46 1.36
C ARG A 31 6.54 5.22 2.46
N ASP A 32 6.95 6.45 2.74
CA ASP A 32 6.28 7.33 3.71
C ASP A 32 4.97 7.93 3.19
N ASN A 33 4.64 7.78 1.89
CA ASN A 33 3.52 8.47 1.24
C ASN A 33 2.12 7.97 1.61
N TRP A 34 2.00 6.81 2.25
CA TRP A 34 0.72 6.37 2.82
C TRP A 34 0.48 6.93 4.22
N THR A 35 1.47 7.64 4.77
CA THR A 35 1.35 8.34 6.05
C THR A 35 0.99 9.79 5.77
N ALA A 36 -0.20 10.20 6.19
CA ALA A 36 -0.62 11.59 6.12
C ALA A 36 0.22 12.47 7.05
N THR A 37 0.16 13.79 6.87
CA THR A 37 0.94 14.77 7.65
C THR A 37 0.67 14.72 9.16
N ASN A 38 -0.45 14.13 9.57
CA ASN A 38 -0.81 13.87 10.97
C ASN A 38 -0.20 12.58 11.53
N GLY A 39 0.66 11.87 10.79
CA GLY A 39 1.29 10.61 11.20
C GLY A 39 0.42 9.36 11.02
N VAL A 40 -0.78 9.50 10.45
CA VAL A 40 -1.69 8.37 10.22
C VAL A 40 -1.32 7.66 8.92
N ASN A 41 -0.97 6.38 9.00
CA ASN A 41 -0.80 5.54 7.82
C ASN A 41 -2.16 4.98 7.39
N TRP A 42 -2.84 5.73 6.51
CA TRP A 42 -4.23 5.45 6.17
C TRP A 42 -4.39 4.11 5.45
N LEU A 43 -3.38 3.65 4.70
CA LEU A 43 -3.47 2.39 3.96
C LEU A 43 -3.39 1.18 4.90
N ARG A 44 -2.55 1.27 5.94
CA ARG A 44 -2.52 0.28 7.03
C ARG A 44 -3.85 0.27 7.77
N ASP A 45 -4.37 1.43 8.13
CA ASP A 45 -5.59 1.50 8.94
C ASP A 45 -6.80 1.01 8.13
N LEU A 46 -6.87 1.34 6.83
CA LEU A 46 -7.84 0.77 5.87
C LEU A 46 -7.78 -0.76 5.82
N SER A 47 -6.59 -1.35 5.89
CA SER A 47 -6.46 -2.82 5.91
C SER A 47 -7.11 -3.45 7.14
N GLN A 48 -7.14 -2.76 8.27
CA GLN A 48 -7.78 -3.25 9.50
C GLN A 48 -9.30 -3.14 9.43
N GLU A 49 -9.82 -2.15 8.71
CA GLU A 49 -11.27 -1.96 8.54
C GLU A 49 -11.89 -2.89 7.49
N LEU A 50 -11.07 -3.46 6.60
CA LEU A 50 -11.50 -4.31 5.49
C LEU A 50 -10.89 -5.73 5.57
N PRO A 51 -11.34 -6.58 6.51
CA PRO A 51 -10.75 -7.90 6.75
C PRO A 51 -10.93 -8.89 5.59
N ASN A 52 -11.77 -8.58 4.60
CA ASN A 52 -11.98 -9.41 3.40
C ASN A 52 -11.37 -8.76 2.15
N ALA A 53 -10.52 -7.74 2.30
CA ALA A 53 -9.81 -7.12 1.20
C ALA A 53 -8.33 -7.49 1.24
N ARG A 54 -7.75 -7.85 0.10
CA ARG A 54 -6.30 -7.90 -0.06
C ARG A 54 -5.80 -6.52 -0.47
N ILE A 55 -4.83 -6.00 0.25
CA ILE A 55 -4.24 -4.69 -0.02
C ILE A 55 -2.84 -4.87 -0.60
N ILE A 56 -2.62 -4.21 -1.73
CA ILE A 56 -1.42 -4.30 -2.55
C ILE A 56 -0.91 -2.88 -2.81
N THR A 57 0.41 -2.71 -2.85
CA THR A 57 1.05 -1.51 -3.38
C THR A 57 1.80 -1.83 -4.67
N TRP A 58 1.87 -0.89 -5.59
CA TRP A 58 2.69 -1.00 -6.80
C TRP A 58 3.66 0.17 -6.90
N GLY A 59 4.96 -0.14 -6.87
CA GLY A 59 6.04 0.83 -7.06
C GLY A 59 6.65 0.75 -8.44
N PHE A 60 7.03 1.88 -9.01
CA PHE A 60 7.88 1.95 -10.19
C PHE A 60 8.78 3.18 -10.10
N ASN A 61 9.91 3.16 -10.78
CA ASN A 61 10.76 4.33 -10.90
C ASN A 61 10.17 5.23 -12.00
N ALA A 62 9.44 6.26 -11.57
CA ALA A 62 8.73 7.22 -12.43
C ALA A 62 9.58 8.46 -12.70
#